data_AF-R6ACI5-F1
#
_entry.id   AF-R6ACI5-F1
#
_cell.length_a   1.000
_cell.length_b   1.000
_cell.length_c   1.000
_cell.angle_alpha   90.00
_cell.angle_beta   90.00
_cell.angle_gamma   90.00
#
_symmetry.space_group_name_H-M   'P 1'
#
loop_
_entity.id
_entity.type
_entity.pdbx_description
1 polymer ?
#
loop_
_entity_poly.entity_id
_entity_poly.type
_entity_poly.pdbx_seq_one_letter_code
_entity_poly.pdbx_strand_id
1 'polypeptide(L)'
;MGLVFQVIPNIVREFHTIIDAQRSRGLETDKGSLIRRAGNYCLILVPLFIRVLGTAQNMTLSMYIYRLNFKTPRSSLKNIQSSTTDTVFLTGHILFYAVATALPFLIHSL
;
A
#
# COMPACT_ATOMS: atom_id res chain seq x y z
N MET A 1 -9.38 -2.83 1.97
CA MET A 1 -8.19 -2.36 1.23
C MET A 1 -7.63 -1.03 1.74
N GLY A 2 -8.44 0.02 1.95
CA GLY A 2 -7.93 1.34 2.39
C GLY A 2 -7.04 1.32 3.65
N LEU A 3 -7.35 0.47 4.64
CA LEU A 3 -6.52 0.33 5.83
C LEU A 3 -5.09 -0.16 5.53
N VAL A 4 -4.96 -1.18 4.68
CA VAL A 4 -3.66 -1.79 4.37
C VAL A 4 -2.71 -0.77 3.77
N PHE A 5 -3.20 0.07 2.85
CA PHE A 5 -2.40 1.12 2.22
C PHE A 5 -1.94 2.21 3.21
N GLN A 6 -2.69 2.46 4.28
CA GLN A 6 -2.28 3.39 5.33
C GLN A 6 -1.28 2.77 6.30
N VAL A 7 -1.37 1.45 6.52
CA VAL A 7 -0.53 0.73 7.47
C VAL A 7 0.86 0.43 6.91
N ILE A 8 0.99 0.13 5.61
CA ILE A 8 2.28 -0.13 4.95
C ILE A 8 3.35 0.94 5.25
N PRO A 9 3.12 2.25 4.97
CA PRO A 9 4.14 3.26 5.24
C PRO A 9 4.48 3.40 6.73
N ASN A 10 3.55 3.07 7.63
CA ASN A 10 3.83 3.07 9.06
C ASN A 10 4.74 1.90 9.45
N ILE A 11 4.45 0.69 8.97
CA ILE A 11 5.28 -0.50 9.23
C ILE A 11 6.70 -0.31 8.69
N VAL A 12 6.85 0.28 7.50
CA VAL A 12 8.17 0.58 6.93
C VAL A 12 8.97 1.53 7.82
N ARG A 13 8.32 2.57 8.37
CA ARG A 13 8.95 3.52 9.29
C ARG A 13 9.38 2.84 10.60
N GLU A 14 8.53 1.98 11.16
CA GLU A 14 8.88 1.20 12.36
C GLU A 14 10.02 0.23 12.09
N PHE A 15 10.01 -0.43 10.93
CA PHE A 15 11.07 -1.33 10.50
C PHE A 15 12.43 -0.62 10.46
N HIS A 16 12.51 0.56 9.84
CA HIS A 16 13.73 1.37 9.85
C HIS A 16 14.17 1.77 11.26
N THR A 17 13.22 2.19 12.10
CA THR A 17 13.50 2.56 13.50
C THR A 17 14.09 1.38 14.29
N ILE A 18 13.55 0.17 14.08
CA ILE A 18 14.06 -1.04 14.73
C ILE A 18 15.43 -1.42 14.18
N ILE A 19 15.66 -1.32 12.86
CA ILE A 19 16.97 -1.57 12.26
C ILE A 19 18.02 -0.63 12.85
N ASP A 20 17.75 0.66 12.94
CA ASP A 20 18.72 1.63 13.45
C ASP A 20 18.99 1.42 14.95
N ALA A 21 17.97 1.04 15.72
CA ALA A 21 18.13 0.66 17.12
C ALA A 21 18.97 -0.63 17.29
N GLN A 22 18.77 -1.64 16.44
CA GLN A 22 19.54 -2.88 16.49
C GLN A 22 20.98 -2.67 16.01
N ARG A 23 21.20 -1.84 14.98
CA ARG A 23 22.55 -1.42 14.57
C ARG A 23 23.30 -0.70 15.69
N SER A 24 22.61 0.16 16.44
CA SER A 24 23.18 0.82 17.63
C SER A 24 23.56 -0.18 18.74
N ARG A 25 22.92 -1.35 18.78
CA ARG A 25 23.25 -2.47 19.69
C ARG A 25 24.32 -3.41 19.12
N GLY A 26 24.93 -3.06 17.99
CA GLY A 26 25.99 -3.85 17.35
C GLY A 26 25.50 -4.94 16.39
N LEU A 27 24.20 -4.99 16.05
CA LEU A 27 23.70 -5.92 15.03
C LEU A 27 24.10 -5.44 13.63
N GLU A 28 25.08 -6.10 13.02
CA GLU A 28 25.48 -5.83 11.64
C GLU A 28 24.52 -6.53 10.65
N THR A 29 23.52 -5.81 10.16
CA THR A 29 22.52 -6.33 9.20
C THR A 29 23.09 -6.54 7.80
N ASP A 30 24.18 -5.85 7.46
CA ASP A 30 24.69 -5.75 6.09
C ASP A 30 26.00 -6.47 5.83
N LYS A 31 26.61 -7.09 6.85
CA LYS A 31 27.86 -7.83 6.71
C LYS A 31 27.66 -9.34 6.83
N GLY A 32 28.46 -10.10 6.09
CA GLY A 32 28.51 -11.58 6.14
C GLY A 32 27.79 -12.30 4.99
N SER A 33 27.75 -13.63 5.07
CA SER A 33 27.09 -14.50 4.08
C SER A 33 25.56 -14.35 4.11
N LEU A 34 24.89 -14.76 3.02
CA LEU A 34 23.42 -14.70 2.90
C LEU A 34 22.70 -15.36 4.09
N ILE A 35 23.21 -16.49 4.59
CA ILE A 35 22.65 -17.21 5.74
C ILE A 35 22.75 -16.38 7.02
N ARG A 36 23.90 -15.74 7.25
CA ARG A 36 24.11 -14.89 8.43
C ARG A 36 23.24 -13.63 8.38
N ARG A 37 23.06 -13.04 7.20
CA ARG A 37 22.13 -11.90 7.00
C ARG A 37 20.68 -12.31 7.28
N ALA A 38 20.23 -13.46 6.77
CA ALA A 38 18.88 -13.97 7.04
C ALA A 38 18.63 -14.19 8.54
N GLY A 39 19.60 -14.76 9.27
CA GLY A 39 19.54 -14.90 10.72
C GLY A 39 19.41 -13.56 11.45
N ASN A 40 20.17 -12.54 11.03
CA ASN A 40 20.10 -11.20 11.62
C ASN A 40 18.74 -10.52 11.40
N TYR A 41 18.10 -10.72 10.23
CA TYR A 41 16.75 -10.22 9.96
C TYR A 41 15.67 -10.92 10.81
N CYS A 42 15.85 -12.19 11.16
CA CYS A 42 14.95 -12.90 12.07
C CYS A 42 14.85 -12.18 13.44
N LEU A 43 15.96 -11.66 13.95
CA LEU A 43 16.00 -10.90 15.21
C LEU A 43 15.23 -9.58 15.15
N ILE A 44 15.17 -8.94 13.98
CA ILE A 44 14.40 -7.70 13.73
C ILE A 44 12.90 -8.00 13.55
N LEU A 45 12.57 -9.18 13.02
CA LEU A 45 11.18 -9.58 12.75
C LEU A 45 10.35 -9.70 14.03
N VAL A 46 10.92 -10.29 15.09
CA VAL A 46 10.23 -10.47 16.38
C VAL A 46 9.73 -9.15 16.98
N PRO A 47 10.57 -8.12 17.21
CA PRO A 47 10.10 -6.84 17.74
C PRO A 47 9.15 -6.11 16.80
N LEU A 48 9.34 -6.20 15.47
CA LEU A 48 8.42 -5.62 14.50
C LEU A 48 7.03 -6.28 14.60
N PHE A 49 6.99 -7.61 14.72
CA PHE A 49 5.74 -8.35 14.83
C PHE A 49 4.95 -7.96 16.09
N ILE A 50 5.63 -7.83 17.23
CA ILE A 50 5.00 -7.36 18.48
C ILE A 50 4.44 -5.94 18.32
N ARG A 51 5.17 -5.03 17.64
CA ARG A 51 4.70 -3.66 17.37
C ARG A 51 3.45 -3.63 16.50
N VAL A 52 3.42 -4.43 15.43
CA VAL A 52 2.28 -4.53 14.52
C VAL A 52 1.06 -5.09 15.24
N LEU A 53 1.23 -6.13 16.07
CA LEU A 53 0.13 -6.70 16.87
C LEU A 53 -0.45 -5.65 17.85
N GLY A 54 0.40 -4.93 18.56
CA GLY A 54 -0.05 -3.86 19.48
C GLY A 54 -0.81 -2.75 18.74
N THR A 55 -0.35 -2.36 17.55
CA THR A 55 -1.04 -1.39 16.70
C THR A 55 -2.41 -1.90 16.23
N ALA A 56 -2.49 -3.16 15.83
CA ALA A 56 -3.75 -3.80 15.43
C ALA A 56 -4.74 -3.87 16.60
N GLN A 57 -4.27 -4.17 17.81
CA GLN A 57 -5.10 -4.16 19.03
C GLN A 57 -5.64 -2.76 19.32
N ASN A 58 -4.79 -1.73 19.30
CA ASN A 58 -5.19 -0.34 19.52
C ASN A 58 -6.21 0.13 18.47
N MET A 59 -6.02 -0.26 17.22
CA MET A 59 -6.95 0.05 16.15
C MET A 59 -8.29 -0.65 16.34
N THR A 60 -8.29 -1.92 16.70
CA THR A 60 -9.50 -2.71 16.96
C THR A 60 -10.27 -2.15 18.15
N LEU A 61 -9.56 -1.79 19.22
CA LEU A 61 -10.17 -1.14 20.39
C LEU A 61 -10.81 0.20 20.01
N SER A 62 -10.13 0.98 19.18
CA SER A 62 -10.67 2.24 18.66
C SER A 62 -11.93 2.01 17.82
N MET A 63 -11.94 1.00 16.93
CA MET A 63 -13.13 0.61 16.17
C MET A 63 -14.29 0.18 17.09
N TYR A 64 -13.99 -0.52 18.17
CA TYR A 64 -14.97 -0.92 19.17
C TYR A 64 -15.57 0.29 19.90
N ILE A 65 -14.74 1.24 20.35
CA ILE A 65 -15.17 2.48 21.01
C ILE A 65 -16.05 3.33 20.07
N TYR A 66 -15.66 3.45 18.80
CA TYR A 66 -16.44 4.16 17.78
C TYR A 66 -17.66 3.36 17.27
N ARG A 67 -17.95 2.19 17.86
CA ARG A 67 -19.08 1.32 17.51
C ARG A 67 -19.16 1.02 16.02
N LEU A 68 -18.01 0.72 15.40
CA LEU A 68 -17.96 0.36 13.99
C LEU A 68 -18.80 -0.91 13.75
N ASN A 69 -19.95 -0.74 13.10
CA ASN A 69 -20.88 -1.82 12.80
C ASN A 69 -20.67 -2.34 11.39
N PHE A 70 -20.34 -3.63 11.27
CA PHE A 70 -20.15 -4.29 9.96
C PHE A 70 -21.45 -4.90 9.41
N LYS A 71 -22.54 -4.94 10.21
CA LYS A 71 -23.82 -5.56 9.85
C LYS A 71 -24.74 -4.61 9.08
N THR A 72 -24.58 -3.31 9.25
CA THR A 72 -25.37 -2.28 8.55
C THR A 72 -24.72 -1.89 7.22
N PRO A 73 -25.50 -1.51 6.19
CA PRO A 73 -24.94 -0.98 4.95
C PRO A 73 -24.07 0.24 5.26
N ARG A 74 -22.86 0.26 4.70
CA ARG A 74 -21.85 1.29 4.93
C ARG A 74 -22.31 2.60 4.29
N SER A 75 -22.29 3.70 5.03
CA SER A 75 -22.29 5.03 4.43
C SER A 75 -20.88 5.37 3.94
N SER A 76 -20.78 5.92 2.73
CA SER A 76 -19.51 6.38 2.18
C SER A 76 -19.31 7.85 2.52
N LEU A 77 -18.23 8.17 3.23
CA LEU A 77 -17.86 9.56 3.55
C LEU A 77 -17.37 10.31 2.31
N LYS A 78 -16.61 9.63 1.45
CA LYS A 78 -16.02 10.19 0.23
C LYS A 78 -16.67 9.53 -0.97
N ASN A 79 -17.67 10.18 -1.54
CA ASN A 79 -18.20 9.79 -2.84
C ASN A 79 -17.32 10.39 -3.93
N ILE A 80 -16.76 9.54 -4.78
CA ILE A 80 -16.02 9.97 -5.97
C ILE A 80 -17.06 10.34 -7.01
N GLN A 81 -17.26 11.63 -7.23
CA GLN A 81 -18.13 12.14 -8.29
C GLN A 81 -17.30 12.29 -9.56
N SER A 82 -17.88 11.97 -10.72
CA SER A 82 -17.20 12.23 -11.98
C SER A 82 -17.11 13.75 -12.20
N SER A 83 -15.93 14.19 -12.59
CA SER A 83 -15.68 15.56 -12.98
C SER A 83 -15.85 15.69 -14.49
N THR A 84 -16.14 16.90 -14.98
CA THR A 84 -16.15 17.19 -16.41
C THR A 84 -14.80 16.89 -17.06
N THR A 85 -13.71 17.00 -16.30
CA THR A 85 -12.35 16.61 -16.72
C THR A 85 -12.23 15.12 -17.03
N ASP A 86 -12.96 14.27 -16.30
CA ASP A 86 -12.98 12.81 -16.53
C ASP A 86 -13.66 12.49 -17.85
N THR A 87 -14.76 13.19 -18.17
CA THR A 87 -15.45 13.04 -19.46
C THR A 87 -14.59 13.49 -20.63
N VAL A 88 -13.92 14.64 -20.52
CA VAL A 88 -13.01 15.13 -21.59
C VAL A 88 -11.85 14.16 -21.80
N PHE A 89 -11.27 13.62 -20.72
CA PHE A 89 -10.18 12.64 -20.80
C PHE A 89 -10.64 11.34 -21.47
N LEU A 90 -11.84 10.86 -21.14
CA LEU A 90 -12.43 9.67 -21.74
C LEU A 90 -12.68 9.87 -23.24
N THR A 91 -13.28 10.99 -23.65
CA THR A 91 -13.51 11.30 -25.07
C THR A 91 -12.19 11.39 -25.84
N GLY A 92 -11.18 12.04 -25.28
CA GLY A 92 -9.85 12.11 -25.89
C GLY A 92 -9.22 10.72 -26.09
N HIS A 93 -9.34 9.83 -25.09
CA HIS A 93 -8.81 8.47 -25.18
C HIS A 93 -9.50 7.63 -26.25
N ILE A 94 -10.83 7.72 -26.35
CA ILE A 94 -11.61 7.01 -27.38
C ILE A 94 -11.17 7.46 -28.77
N LEU A 95 -11.00 8.77 -28.96
CA LEU A 95 -10.60 9.34 -30.25
C LEU A 95 -9.17 8.91 -30.63
N PHE A 96 -8.25 8.89 -29.66
CA PHE A 96 -6.89 8.38 -29.88
C PHE A 96 -6.88 6.92 -30.30
N TYR A 97 -7.65 6.05 -29.62
CA TYR A 97 -7.77 4.64 -30.01
C TYR A 97 -8.38 4.44 -31.40
N ALA A 98 -9.39 5.24 -31.76
CA ALA A 98 -10.01 5.17 -33.08
C ALA A 98 -9.05 5.56 -34.21
N VAL A 99 -8.24 6.61 -34.02
CA VAL A 99 -7.22 7.01 -35.00
C VAL A 99 -6.12 5.95 -35.11
N ALA A 100 -5.68 5.39 -33.98
CA ALA A 100 -4.64 4.38 -33.93
C ALA A 100 -5.02 3.08 -34.67
N THR A 101 -6.30 2.69 -34.67
CA THR A 101 -6.78 1.50 -35.41
C THR A 101 -7.13 1.80 -36.87
N ALA A 102 -7.58 3.02 -37.17
CA ALA A 102 -7.92 3.43 -38.54
C ALA A 102 -6.68 3.57 -39.43
N LEU A 103 -5.55 4.07 -38.90
CA LEU A 103 -4.30 4.25 -39.66
C LEU A 103 -3.76 2.93 -40.27
N PRO A 104 -3.59 1.83 -39.52
CA PRO A 104 -3.16 0.54 -40.06
C PRO A 104 -4.17 -0.07 -41.05
N PHE A 105 -5.48 0.09 -40.79
CA PHE A 105 -6.52 -0.42 -41.68
C PHE A 105 -6.48 0.28 -43.05
N LEU A 106 -6.25 1.60 -43.04
CA LEU A 106 -6.11 2.39 -44.27
C LEU A 106 -4.81 2.06 -45.04
N ILE A 107 -3.71 1.78 -44.33
CA ILE A 107 -2.43 1.40 -44.94
C ILE A 107 -2.48 -0.02 -45.54
N HIS A 108 -3.27 -0.93 -44.96
CA HIS A 108 -3.43 -2.29 -45.49
C HIS A 108 -4.41 -2.37 -46.68
N SER A 109 -5.30 -1.38 -46.85
CA SER A 109 -6.26 -1.35 -47.96
C SER A 109 -5.74 -0.61 -49.21
N LEU A 110 -4.49 -0.15 -49.21
CA LEU A 110 -3.84 0.64 -50.26
C LEU A 110 -2.70 -0.19 -50.89
#